data_AF-A0A0A9W321-F1
#
_entry.id   AF-A0A0A9W321-F1
#
_cell.length_a   1.000
_cell.length_b   1.000
_cell.length_c   1.000
_cell.angle_alpha   90.00
_cell.angle_beta   90.00
_cell.angle_gamma   90.00
#
_symmetry.space_group_name_H-M   'P 1'
#
loop_
_entity.id
_entity.type
_entity.pdbx_description
1 polymer ?
#
loop_
_entity_poly.entity_id
_entity_poly.type
_entity_poly.pdbx_seq_one_letter_code
_entity_poly.pdbx_strand_id
1 'polypeptide(L)'
;VFLLCATVATVEAVSGLYLSCYQLYYQNLEEQFHAAGLSVYNNKWSSVYDFTPASGEANVKIMADELNVEQFFPHPSPNFERFDMTFDRMSSVVPFTHSIKALDSNEGCVLIFIFSSPDQNDNSKLFVRGMQFFENSKLLYTSKSQLGKKDVANLIMEVADSINDFGQGETITMIYIGTDVVNRAYQVMAEIGVPSTRFKIFGGNKNIHGLARKLVATAAFTDS
;
A
#
# COMPACT_ATOMS: atom_id res chain seq x y z
N VAL A 1 -1.64 1.52 -17.55
CA VAL A 1 -0.85 0.42 -16.94
C VAL A 1 -1.29 0.26 -15.49
N PHE A 2 -1.62 -0.95 -15.07
CA PHE A 2 -1.88 -1.30 -13.67
C PHE A 2 -0.60 -1.93 -13.11
N LEU A 3 0.03 -1.29 -12.13
CA LEU A 3 1.45 -1.49 -11.85
C LEU A 3 1.71 -1.90 -10.39
N LEU A 4 2.59 -2.88 -10.22
CA LEU A 4 3.40 -3.04 -9.00
C LEU A 4 4.83 -2.66 -9.35
N CYS A 5 5.40 -1.70 -8.63
CA CYS A 5 6.80 -1.32 -8.80
C CYS A 5 7.49 -1.18 -7.44
N ALA A 6 8.56 -1.94 -7.20
CA ALA A 6 9.31 -1.85 -5.95
C ALA A 6 10.12 -0.54 -5.82
N THR A 7 10.46 0.06 -6.97
CA THR A 7 11.25 1.29 -7.10
C THR A 7 10.41 2.43 -7.64
N VAL A 8 11.01 3.60 -7.81
CA VAL A 8 10.38 4.68 -8.59
C VAL A 8 10.28 4.22 -10.03
N ALA A 9 9.10 4.37 -10.65
CA ALA A 9 8.93 4.09 -12.07
C ALA A 9 9.54 5.22 -12.89
N THR A 10 10.27 4.88 -13.95
CA THR A 10 10.96 5.85 -14.80
C THR A 10 10.34 5.86 -16.18
N VAL A 11 10.10 7.05 -16.72
CA VAL A 11 9.62 7.23 -18.08
C VAL A 11 10.48 8.23 -18.84
N GLU A 12 10.55 8.05 -20.16
CA GLU A 12 11.28 8.92 -21.09
C GLU A 12 10.58 8.87 -22.45
N ALA A 13 10.46 10.02 -23.12
CA ALA A 13 9.89 10.16 -24.45
C ALA A 13 8.49 9.49 -24.62
N VAL A 14 7.66 9.55 -23.57
CA VAL A 14 6.29 9.04 -23.56
C VAL A 14 5.30 10.19 -23.42
N SER A 15 4.08 10.03 -23.91
CA SER A 15 2.95 10.91 -23.62
C SER A 15 1.65 10.12 -23.48
N GLY A 16 0.71 10.64 -22.70
CA GLY A 16 -0.61 10.02 -22.50
C GLY A 16 -0.58 8.71 -21.71
N LEU A 17 0.42 8.50 -20.85
CA LEU A 17 0.50 7.31 -20.00
C LEU A 17 -0.39 7.45 -18.78
N TYR A 18 -1.26 6.46 -18.55
CA TYR A 18 -2.06 6.37 -17.33
C TYR A 18 -1.54 5.25 -16.44
N LEU A 19 -1.33 5.53 -15.15
CA LEU A 19 -0.93 4.55 -14.15
C LEU A 19 -2.01 4.36 -13.09
N SER A 20 -2.22 3.12 -12.66
CA SER A 20 -3.07 2.75 -11.51
C SER A 20 -2.41 1.62 -10.71
N CYS A 21 -2.90 1.35 -9.51
CA CYS A 21 -2.40 0.26 -8.68
C CYS A 21 -2.63 -1.09 -9.36
N TYR A 22 -1.68 -2.02 -9.21
CA TYR A 22 -1.87 -3.41 -9.61
C TYR A 22 -3.14 -4.00 -8.99
N GLN A 23 -3.89 -4.75 -9.80
CA GLN A 23 -5.15 -5.36 -9.41
C GLN A 23 -5.30 -6.66 -10.19
N LEU A 24 -5.00 -7.80 -9.57
CA LEU A 24 -5.22 -9.14 -10.12
C LEU A 24 -5.05 -10.18 -9.00
N TYR A 25 -5.88 -11.21 -9.05
CA TYR A 25 -5.77 -12.40 -8.24
C TYR A 25 -5.91 -13.66 -9.09
N TYR A 26 -5.10 -14.66 -8.75
CA TYR A 26 -5.39 -16.08 -8.92
C TYR A 26 -4.54 -16.87 -7.92
N GLN A 27 -4.88 -18.14 -7.70
CA GLN A 27 -4.38 -18.95 -6.60
C GLN A 27 -2.84 -18.94 -6.42
N ASN A 28 -2.07 -19.11 -7.51
CA ASN A 28 -0.60 -19.22 -7.44
C ASN A 28 0.15 -17.89 -7.62
N LEU A 29 -0.55 -16.77 -7.81
CA LEU A 29 0.10 -15.51 -8.18
C LEU A 29 1.02 -14.98 -7.07
N GLU A 30 0.66 -15.15 -5.80
CA GLU A 30 1.50 -14.72 -4.68
C GLU A 30 2.82 -15.49 -4.59
N GLU A 31 2.78 -16.80 -4.83
CA GLU A 31 3.98 -17.64 -4.87
C GLU A 31 4.91 -17.21 -6.01
N GLN A 32 4.36 -16.77 -7.14
CA GLN A 32 5.14 -16.24 -8.25
C GLN A 32 5.80 -14.90 -7.92
N PHE A 33 5.09 -13.99 -7.23
CA PHE A 33 5.71 -12.76 -6.71
C PHE A 33 6.89 -13.11 -5.78
N HIS A 34 6.67 -14.05 -4.86
CA HIS A 34 7.73 -14.50 -3.95
C HIS A 34 8.92 -15.11 -4.69
N ALA A 35 8.68 -16.01 -5.65
CA ALA A 35 9.73 -16.64 -6.46
C ALA A 35 10.50 -15.63 -7.31
N ALA A 36 9.86 -14.53 -7.71
CA ALA A 36 10.49 -13.40 -8.41
C ALA A 36 11.26 -12.44 -7.47
N GLY A 37 11.28 -12.69 -6.16
CA GLY A 37 11.89 -11.80 -5.17
C GLY A 37 11.13 -10.48 -4.98
N LEU A 38 9.84 -10.45 -5.32
CA LEU A 38 8.99 -9.27 -5.22
C LEU A 38 8.07 -9.38 -4.00
N SER A 39 8.09 -8.35 -3.16
CA SER A 39 7.11 -8.21 -2.08
C SER A 39 5.84 -7.53 -2.60
N VAL A 40 4.69 -8.17 -2.40
CA VAL A 40 3.38 -7.63 -2.77
C VAL A 40 3.01 -6.37 -1.98
N TYR A 41 3.70 -6.10 -0.86
CA TYR A 41 3.53 -4.88 -0.07
C TYR A 41 4.44 -3.74 -0.53
N ASN A 42 5.47 -4.00 -1.34
CA ASN A 42 6.40 -2.96 -1.80
C ASN A 42 5.95 -2.42 -3.15
N ASN A 43 4.96 -1.52 -3.12
CA ASN A 43 4.36 -0.97 -4.33
C ASN A 43 4.40 0.57 -4.36
N LYS A 44 5.20 1.12 -5.27
CA LYS A 44 5.40 2.54 -5.56
C LYS A 44 4.84 2.94 -6.93
N TRP A 45 3.75 2.30 -7.37
CA TRP A 45 3.15 2.51 -8.70
C TRP A 45 2.83 3.96 -9.05
N SER A 46 2.53 4.81 -8.04
CA SER A 46 2.25 6.23 -8.23
C SER A 46 3.49 7.12 -8.15
N SER A 47 4.67 6.55 -7.92
CA SER A 47 5.96 7.24 -7.95
C SER A 47 6.52 7.19 -9.37
N VAL A 48 6.57 8.33 -10.03
CA VAL A 48 7.09 8.41 -11.40
C VAL A 48 8.14 9.50 -11.50
N TYR A 49 9.25 9.16 -12.12
CA TYR A 49 10.25 10.12 -12.58
C TYR A 49 10.19 10.22 -14.11
N ASP A 50 9.93 11.42 -14.62
CA ASP A 50 9.89 11.72 -16.05
C ASP A 50 11.18 12.44 -16.46
N PHE A 51 12.00 11.79 -17.29
CA PHE A 51 13.24 12.37 -17.81
C PHE A 51 13.01 13.45 -18.87
N THR A 52 11.82 13.51 -19.46
CA THR A 52 11.47 14.41 -20.56
C THR A 52 10.16 15.13 -20.27
N PRO A 53 10.05 15.89 -19.16
CA PRO A 53 8.79 16.51 -18.77
C PRO A 53 8.34 17.50 -19.84
N ALA A 54 7.09 17.38 -20.27
CA ALA A 54 6.51 18.33 -21.20
C ALA A 54 6.22 19.67 -20.50
N SER A 55 6.37 20.78 -21.22
CA SER A 55 6.07 22.13 -20.70
C SER A 55 4.57 22.41 -20.51
N GLY A 56 3.71 21.45 -20.87
CA GLY A 56 2.25 21.58 -20.87
C GLY A 56 1.58 20.49 -20.04
N GLU A 57 0.84 19.61 -20.70
CA GLU A 57 0.20 18.48 -20.04
C GLU A 57 1.23 17.45 -19.57
N ALA A 58 1.09 16.96 -18.34
CA ALA A 58 1.97 15.93 -17.80
C ALA A 58 1.90 14.66 -18.66
N ASN A 59 3.06 14.10 -19.00
CA ASN A 59 3.17 12.88 -19.81
C ASN A 59 2.54 11.66 -19.13
N VAL A 60 2.48 11.67 -17.79
CA VAL A 60 1.96 10.59 -16.96
C VAL A 60 0.84 11.09 -16.05
N LYS A 61 -0.28 10.39 -16.04
CA LYS A 61 -1.44 10.65 -15.19
C LYS A 61 -1.66 9.49 -14.22
N ILE A 62 -1.83 9.82 -12.95
CA ILE A 62 -2.12 8.88 -11.87
C ILE A 62 -3.64 8.76 -11.73
N MET A 63 -4.19 7.58 -12.00
CA MET A 63 -5.63 7.28 -12.03
C MET A 63 -5.95 6.20 -11.00
N ALA A 64 -5.80 6.52 -9.72
CA ALA A 64 -5.98 5.54 -8.64
C ALA A 64 -7.37 4.89 -8.72
N ASP A 65 -8.42 5.64 -8.39
CA ASP A 65 -9.76 5.09 -8.18
C ASP A 65 -10.64 5.07 -9.42
N GLU A 66 -10.25 5.82 -10.44
CA GLU A 66 -11.09 6.20 -11.58
C GLU A 66 -11.19 5.12 -12.67
N LEU A 67 -10.28 4.14 -12.67
CA LEU A 67 -10.24 3.12 -13.70
C LEU A 67 -10.85 1.80 -13.22
N ASN A 68 -11.74 1.24 -14.04
CA ASN A 68 -12.13 -0.15 -13.95
C ASN A 68 -11.20 -0.99 -14.84
N VAL A 69 -10.32 -1.78 -14.24
CA VAL A 69 -9.36 -2.65 -14.93
C VAL A 69 -10.02 -3.63 -15.92
N GLU A 70 -11.25 -4.08 -15.67
CA GLU A 70 -11.98 -4.98 -16.57
C GLU A 70 -12.31 -4.31 -17.91
N GLN A 71 -12.33 -2.98 -17.99
CA GLN A 71 -12.53 -2.25 -19.24
C GLN A 71 -11.26 -2.24 -20.12
N PHE A 72 -10.10 -2.55 -19.54
CA PHE A 72 -8.81 -2.52 -20.21
C PHE A 72 -8.27 -3.90 -20.55
N PHE A 73 -8.77 -4.95 -19.89
CA PHE A 73 -8.38 -6.33 -20.13
C PHE A 73 -9.56 -7.15 -20.64
N PRO A 74 -9.40 -7.84 -21.78
CA PRO A 74 -10.44 -8.76 -22.24
C PRO A 74 -10.63 -9.86 -21.21
N HIS A 75 -11.86 -10.40 -21.17
CA HIS A 75 -12.13 -11.58 -20.35
C HIS A 75 -11.14 -12.70 -20.74
N PRO A 76 -10.62 -13.47 -19.77
CA PRO A 76 -9.68 -14.55 -20.05
C PRO A 76 -10.27 -15.49 -21.09
N SER A 77 -9.43 -15.97 -22.03
CA SER A 77 -9.91 -16.99 -22.97
C SER A 77 -10.30 -18.27 -22.20
N PRO A 78 -11.16 -19.14 -22.76
CA PRO A 78 -11.64 -20.34 -22.05
C PRO A 78 -10.53 -21.24 -21.50
N ASN A 79 -9.35 -21.23 -22.13
CA ASN A 79 -8.17 -21.98 -21.67
C ASN A 79 -7.61 -21.50 -20.32
N PHE A 80 -8.02 -20.32 -19.86
CA PHE A 80 -7.60 -19.70 -18.61
C PHE A 80 -8.71 -19.62 -17.56
N GLU A 81 -9.92 -20.13 -17.83
CA GLU A 81 -11.02 -20.16 -16.86
C GLU A 81 -10.64 -20.94 -15.59
N ARG A 82 -9.85 -22.01 -15.73
CA ARG A 82 -9.36 -22.84 -14.61
C ARG A 82 -8.52 -22.13 -13.55
N PHE A 83 -8.10 -20.89 -13.81
CA PHE A 83 -7.27 -20.13 -12.88
C PHE A 83 -8.10 -19.27 -11.93
N ASP A 84 -9.43 -19.21 -12.08
CA ASP A 84 -10.34 -18.40 -11.26
C ASP A 84 -9.80 -16.96 -11.09
N MET A 85 -9.35 -16.38 -12.20
CA MET A 85 -8.78 -15.04 -12.20
C MET A 85 -9.85 -14.00 -11.89
N THR A 86 -9.54 -13.10 -10.99
CA THR A 86 -10.39 -11.94 -10.71
C THR A 86 -9.56 -10.67 -10.66
N PHE A 87 -10.18 -9.61 -11.14
CA PHE A 87 -9.66 -8.28 -11.00
C PHE A 87 -10.29 -7.56 -9.81
N ASP A 88 -10.97 -8.22 -8.88
CA ASP A 88 -11.55 -7.54 -7.72
C ASP A 88 -10.48 -6.94 -6.76
N ARG A 89 -10.72 -5.72 -6.28
CA ARG A 89 -9.79 -4.99 -5.37
C ARG A 89 -9.63 -5.69 -4.02
N MET A 90 -10.66 -6.36 -3.52
CA MET A 90 -10.62 -7.08 -2.23
C MET A 90 -9.83 -8.39 -2.32
N SER A 91 -9.82 -8.97 -3.52
CA SER A 91 -9.24 -10.27 -3.80
C SER A 91 -7.79 -10.16 -4.30
N SER A 92 -7.42 -9.04 -4.92
CA SER A 92 -6.07 -8.78 -5.46
C SER A 92 -4.95 -9.19 -4.50
N VAL A 93 -3.89 -9.80 -5.05
CA VAL A 93 -2.71 -10.22 -4.27
C VAL A 93 -1.92 -9.02 -3.76
N VAL A 94 -1.89 -7.94 -4.55
CA VAL A 94 -1.29 -6.66 -4.16
C VAL A 94 -2.37 -5.83 -3.46
N PRO A 95 -2.14 -5.40 -2.20
CA PRO A 95 -3.05 -4.48 -1.53
C PRO A 95 -3.25 -3.22 -2.36
N PHE A 96 -4.50 -2.86 -2.62
CA PHE A 96 -4.81 -1.70 -3.42
C PHE A 96 -4.48 -0.42 -2.64
N THR A 97 -3.46 0.32 -3.10
CA THR A 97 -3.05 1.59 -2.51
C THR A 97 -3.56 2.78 -3.34
N HIS A 98 -4.05 3.80 -2.66
CA HIS A 98 -4.54 5.04 -3.27
C HIS A 98 -3.38 6.03 -3.43
N SER A 99 -3.47 6.93 -4.42
CA SER A 99 -2.45 7.95 -4.63
C SER A 99 -2.42 8.99 -3.50
N ILE A 100 -1.25 9.62 -3.27
CA ILE A 100 -1.09 10.68 -2.26
C ILE A 100 -2.01 11.89 -2.48
N LYS A 101 -2.51 12.09 -3.70
CA LYS A 101 -3.49 13.15 -4.01
C LYS A 101 -4.81 12.94 -3.25
N ALA A 102 -5.07 11.73 -2.75
CA ALA A 102 -6.21 11.43 -1.90
C ALA A 102 -6.08 11.97 -0.47
N LEU A 103 -4.91 12.49 -0.07
CA LEU A 103 -4.67 13.01 1.27
C LEU A 103 -5.32 14.38 1.48
N ASP A 104 -6.54 14.42 2.00
CA ASP A 104 -7.10 15.63 2.59
C ASP A 104 -6.41 15.90 3.95
N SER A 105 -6.03 17.15 4.19
CA SER A 105 -5.43 17.57 5.46
C SER A 105 -6.35 17.43 6.68
N ASN A 106 -7.66 17.27 6.47
CA ASN A 106 -8.65 17.20 7.55
C ASN A 106 -9.05 15.78 7.95
N GLU A 107 -8.64 14.75 7.20
CA GLU A 107 -8.94 13.36 7.54
C GLU A 107 -8.08 12.85 8.70
N GLY A 108 -8.50 11.77 9.37
CA GLY A 108 -7.62 11.08 10.32
C GLY A 108 -6.54 10.29 9.60
N CYS A 109 -5.42 10.00 10.29
CA CYS A 109 -4.36 9.14 9.76
C CYS A 109 -3.90 8.15 10.83
N VAL A 110 -3.60 6.93 10.39
CA VAL A 110 -3.13 5.84 11.24
C VAL A 110 -1.97 5.10 10.58
N LEU A 111 -0.90 4.89 11.34
CA LEU A 111 0.25 4.07 11.03
C LEU A 111 0.13 2.73 11.75
N ILE A 112 0.36 1.66 11.02
CA ILE A 112 0.17 0.30 11.51
C ILE A 112 1.44 -0.50 11.27
N PHE A 113 1.87 -1.23 12.29
CA PHE A 113 2.95 -2.21 12.20
C PHE A 113 2.42 -3.61 12.52
N ILE A 114 2.76 -4.55 11.64
CA ILE A 114 2.49 -5.98 11.81
C ILE A 114 3.85 -6.67 11.86
N PHE A 115 4.24 -7.12 13.05
CA PHE A 115 5.56 -7.70 13.27
C PHE A 115 5.65 -9.13 12.74
N SER A 116 6.90 -9.54 12.47
CA SER A 116 7.23 -10.89 12.01
C SER A 116 6.61 -11.94 12.93
N SER A 117 5.82 -12.83 12.33
CA SER A 117 5.22 -14.00 12.98
C SER A 117 4.79 -15.00 11.91
N PRO A 118 4.58 -16.29 12.23
CA PRO A 118 4.14 -17.30 11.26
C PRO A 118 2.89 -16.87 10.47
N ASP A 119 1.96 -16.18 11.14
CA ASP A 119 0.66 -15.78 10.58
C ASP A 119 0.68 -14.33 10.04
N GLN A 120 1.84 -13.68 9.91
CA GLN A 120 1.96 -12.25 9.56
C GLN A 120 1.25 -11.92 8.24
N ASN A 121 1.50 -12.73 7.20
CA ASN A 121 0.91 -12.51 5.88
C ASN A 121 -0.61 -12.66 5.94
N ASP A 122 -1.14 -13.70 6.57
CA ASP A 122 -2.58 -13.93 6.67
C ASP A 122 -3.29 -12.84 7.48
N ASN A 123 -2.74 -12.48 8.64
CA ASN A 123 -3.24 -11.38 9.45
C ASN A 123 -3.28 -10.06 8.69
N SER A 124 -2.24 -9.77 7.90
CA SER A 124 -2.19 -8.55 7.11
C SER A 124 -3.22 -8.52 5.98
N LYS A 125 -3.49 -9.66 5.32
CA LYS A 125 -4.54 -9.77 4.29
C LYS A 125 -5.92 -9.62 4.88
N LEU A 126 -6.18 -10.27 6.01
CA LEU A 126 -7.44 -10.11 6.76
C LEU A 126 -7.61 -8.66 7.20
N PHE A 127 -6.55 -8.00 7.64
CA PHE A 127 -6.60 -6.60 8.04
C PHE A 127 -6.91 -5.67 6.87
N VAL A 128 -6.25 -5.84 5.72
CA VAL A 128 -6.55 -5.07 4.50
C VAL A 128 -8.01 -5.26 4.09
N ARG A 129 -8.48 -6.50 4.03
CA ARG A 129 -9.88 -6.82 3.68
C ARG A 129 -10.87 -6.21 4.67
N GLY A 130 -10.59 -6.30 5.97
CA GLY A 130 -11.42 -5.72 7.03
C GLY A 130 -11.53 -4.20 6.90
N MET A 131 -10.40 -3.51 6.63
CA MET A 131 -10.39 -2.07 6.46
C MET A 131 -11.12 -1.60 5.19
N GLN A 132 -11.10 -2.40 4.12
CA GLN A 132 -11.76 -2.05 2.86
C GLN A 132 -13.30 -2.01 2.94
N PHE A 133 -13.93 -2.60 3.98
CA PHE A 133 -15.37 -2.45 4.22
C PHE A 133 -15.76 -1.02 4.63
N PHE A 134 -14.80 -0.19 5.01
CA PHE A 134 -15.04 1.20 5.37
C PHE A 134 -14.68 2.11 4.19
N GLU A 135 -15.68 2.54 3.40
CA GLU A 135 -15.49 3.37 2.19
C GLU A 135 -14.64 4.63 2.45
N ASN A 136 -14.77 5.22 3.63
CA ASN A 136 -14.01 6.39 4.05
C ASN A 136 -12.68 6.01 4.74
N SER A 137 -12.04 4.91 4.34
CA SER A 137 -10.74 4.48 4.87
C SER A 137 -9.86 3.98 3.73
N LYS A 138 -8.89 4.82 3.35
CA LYS A 138 -8.03 4.61 2.19
C LYS A 138 -6.67 4.15 2.62
N LEU A 139 -6.24 2.99 2.14
CA LEU A 139 -4.87 2.53 2.24
C LEU A 139 -4.00 3.37 1.29
N LEU A 140 -3.01 4.10 1.82
CA LEU A 140 -2.10 4.93 1.03
C LEU A 140 -0.76 4.27 0.77
N TYR A 141 -0.30 3.47 1.73
CA TYR A 141 1.06 2.95 1.74
C TYR A 141 1.11 1.58 2.35
N THR A 142 1.90 0.73 1.73
CA THR A 142 2.33 -0.54 2.30
C THR A 142 3.85 -0.66 2.13
N SER A 143 4.47 -1.42 3.03
CA SER A 143 5.85 -1.88 2.88
C SER A 143 6.06 -3.14 3.68
N LYS A 144 6.96 -4.00 3.23
CA LYS A 144 7.54 -5.10 4.00
C LYS A 144 9.06 -4.93 3.98
N SER A 145 9.62 -4.66 5.15
CA SER A 145 11.05 -4.44 5.32
C SER A 145 11.49 -4.75 6.74
N GLN A 146 12.78 -5.02 6.92
CA GLN A 146 13.35 -5.12 8.26
C GLN A 146 13.47 -3.71 8.85
N LEU A 147 12.75 -3.47 9.96
CA LEU A 147 12.75 -2.19 10.66
C LEU A 147 13.48 -2.34 12.00
N GLY A 148 14.51 -1.53 12.20
CA GLY A 148 15.16 -1.35 13.48
C GLY A 148 14.50 -0.25 14.31
N LYS A 149 14.71 -0.29 15.64
CA LYS A 149 14.23 0.74 16.56
C LYS A 149 14.71 2.15 16.16
N LYS A 150 15.94 2.26 15.63
CA LYS A 150 16.50 3.53 15.13
C LYS A 150 15.77 4.06 13.89
N ASP A 151 15.42 3.18 12.96
CA ASP A 151 14.69 3.56 11.74
C ASP A 151 13.34 4.15 12.11
N VAL A 152 12.63 3.49 13.04
CA VAL A 152 11.36 3.99 13.54
C VAL A 152 11.53 5.25 14.37
N ALA A 153 12.59 5.37 15.18
CA ALA A 153 12.83 6.59 15.97
C ALA A 153 13.06 7.81 15.06
N ASN A 154 13.75 7.63 13.94
CA ASN A 154 13.95 8.68 12.94
C ASN A 154 12.64 9.07 12.23
N LEU A 155 11.68 8.14 12.14
CA LEU A 155 10.38 8.38 11.53
C LEU A 155 9.38 9.00 12.52
N ILE A 156 9.23 8.41 13.70
CA ILE A 156 8.41 8.88 14.83
C ILE A 156 9.06 8.43 16.16
N MET A 157 9.78 9.34 16.82
CA MET A 157 10.45 9.07 18.11
C MET A 157 9.48 8.52 19.17
N GLU A 158 8.28 9.10 19.28
CA GLU A 158 7.23 8.67 20.24
C GLU A 158 6.86 7.18 20.09
N VAL A 159 6.94 6.65 18.87
CA VAL A 159 6.56 5.27 18.55
C VAL A 159 7.68 4.29 18.89
N ALA A 160 8.93 4.68 18.64
CA ALA A 160 10.08 3.80 18.80
C ALA A 160 10.27 3.32 20.24
N ASP A 161 10.02 4.17 21.23
CA ASP A 161 10.19 3.80 22.64
C ASP A 161 9.07 2.89 23.18
N SER A 162 7.92 2.85 22.50
CA SER A 162 6.77 2.03 22.89
C SER A 162 6.80 0.59 22.38
N ILE A 163 7.80 0.22 21.56
CA ILE A 163 7.88 -1.08 20.88
C ILE A 163 9.25 -1.73 21.11
N ASN A 164 9.24 -2.96 21.62
CA ASN A 164 10.45 -3.76 21.84
C ASN A 164 10.74 -4.76 20.72
N ASP A 165 9.77 -5.04 19.85
CA ASP A 165 9.84 -6.14 18.87
C ASP A 165 10.51 -5.76 17.53
N PHE A 166 11.00 -4.53 17.39
CA PHE A 166 11.76 -4.12 16.21
C PHE A 166 13.04 -4.95 16.05
N GLY A 167 13.35 -5.32 14.80
CA GLY A 167 14.54 -6.11 14.46
C GLY A 167 14.37 -7.63 14.52
N GLN A 168 13.24 -8.16 15.00
CA GLN A 168 12.98 -9.61 15.06
C GLN A 168 12.54 -10.24 13.72
N GLY A 169 12.65 -9.49 12.61
CA GLY A 169 12.31 -9.94 11.27
C GLY A 169 11.78 -8.78 10.43
N GLU A 170 11.15 -9.11 9.31
CA GLU A 170 10.47 -8.12 8.49
C GLU A 170 9.16 -7.68 9.14
N THR A 171 8.89 -6.38 9.07
CA THR A 171 7.66 -5.76 9.55
C THR A 171 6.86 -5.30 8.34
N ILE A 172 5.57 -5.66 8.31
CA ILE A 172 4.64 -5.06 7.36
C ILE A 172 4.15 -3.74 7.96
N THR A 173 4.33 -2.66 7.20
CA THR A 173 3.92 -1.31 7.57
C THR A 173 2.78 -0.87 6.67
N MET A 174 1.74 -0.28 7.25
CA MET A 174 0.61 0.27 6.50
C MET A 174 0.27 1.68 6.99
N ILE A 175 -0.21 2.52 6.07
CA ILE A 175 -0.78 3.83 6.40
C ILE A 175 -2.17 3.93 5.81
N TYR A 176 -3.15 4.15 6.67
CA TYR A 176 -4.52 4.46 6.27
C TYR A 176 -4.87 5.90 6.63
N ILE A 177 -5.73 6.49 5.80
CA ILE A 177 -6.35 7.79 6.06
C ILE A 177 -7.87 7.68 5.99
N GLY A 178 -8.55 8.64 6.62
CA GLY A 178 -9.98 8.83 6.48
C GLY A 178 -10.69 9.12 7.80
N THR A 179 -12.01 9.22 7.72
CA THR A 179 -12.85 9.50 8.90
C THR A 179 -12.82 8.31 9.87
N ASP A 180 -12.56 8.58 11.15
CA ASP A 180 -12.59 7.57 12.22
C ASP A 180 -11.64 6.38 12.02
N VAL A 181 -10.62 6.56 11.17
CA VAL A 181 -9.75 5.47 10.70
C VAL A 181 -8.99 4.77 11.83
N VAL A 182 -8.71 5.47 12.93
CA VAL A 182 -8.03 4.90 14.10
C VAL A 182 -8.92 3.89 14.82
N ASN A 183 -10.17 4.26 15.08
CA ASN A 183 -11.12 3.38 15.77
C ASN A 183 -11.48 2.17 14.90
N ARG A 184 -11.65 2.38 13.59
CA ARG A 184 -11.84 1.29 12.62
C ARG A 184 -10.67 0.31 12.59
N ALA A 185 -9.44 0.83 12.60
CA ALA A 185 -8.26 -0.03 12.66
C ALA A 185 -8.23 -0.89 13.93
N TYR A 186 -8.59 -0.32 15.09
CA TYR A 186 -8.73 -1.09 16.33
C TYR A 186 -9.86 -2.11 16.28
N GLN A 187 -11.00 -1.76 15.68
CA GLN A 187 -12.12 -2.68 15.48
C GLN A 187 -11.70 -3.89 14.64
N VAL A 188 -11.09 -3.67 13.47
CA VAL A 188 -10.62 -4.75 12.58
C VAL A 188 -9.56 -5.61 13.28
N MET A 189 -8.61 -4.99 14.00
CA MET A 189 -7.60 -5.74 14.76
C MET A 189 -8.24 -6.66 15.82
N ALA A 190 -9.28 -6.19 16.51
CA ALA A 190 -10.02 -6.98 17.48
C ALA A 190 -10.81 -8.12 16.84
N GLU A 191 -11.45 -7.88 15.69
CA GLU A 191 -12.21 -8.90 14.94
C GLU A 191 -11.32 -10.03 14.42
N ILE A 192 -10.09 -9.72 13.98
CA ILE A 192 -9.11 -10.74 13.54
C ILE A 192 -8.54 -11.50 14.75
N GLY A 193 -8.60 -10.93 15.95
CA GLY A 193 -8.11 -11.56 17.18
C GLY A 193 -6.59 -11.56 17.32
N VAL A 194 -5.89 -10.61 16.69
CA VAL A 194 -4.42 -10.52 16.77
C VAL A 194 -4.01 -9.79 18.06
N PRO A 195 -3.06 -10.33 18.84
CA PRO A 195 -2.60 -9.66 20.05
C PRO A 195 -1.84 -8.37 19.71
N SER A 196 -1.96 -7.38 20.59
CA SER A 196 -1.29 -6.07 20.47
C SER A 196 0.24 -6.11 20.56
N THR A 197 0.82 -7.28 20.86
CA THR A 197 2.27 -7.52 20.77
C THR A 197 2.72 -7.79 19.34
N ARG A 198 1.83 -8.28 18.46
CA ARG A 198 2.12 -8.53 17.04
C ARG A 198 1.62 -7.42 16.12
N PHE A 199 0.67 -6.63 16.60
CA PHE A 199 0.00 -5.57 15.87
C PHE A 199 0.06 -4.28 16.68
N LYS A 200 0.60 -3.21 16.09
CA LYS A 200 0.64 -1.89 16.72
C LYS A 200 -0.01 -0.85 15.83
N ILE A 201 -0.85 -0.04 16.43
CA ILE A 201 -1.64 1.00 15.77
C ILE A 201 -1.30 2.33 16.42
N PHE A 202 -0.88 3.29 15.61
CA PHE A 202 -0.58 4.67 16.03
C PHE A 202 -1.43 5.61 15.22
N GLY A 203 -2.22 6.46 15.86
CA GLY A 203 -3.15 7.34 15.15
C GLY A 203 -3.44 8.63 15.91
N GLY A 204 -4.01 9.62 15.21
CA GLY A 204 -4.55 10.83 15.83
C GLY A 204 -3.56 11.96 16.14
N ASN A 205 -2.28 11.84 15.77
CA ASN A 205 -1.27 12.90 15.93
C ASN A 205 -0.88 13.52 14.57
N LYS A 206 -0.72 14.86 14.53
CA LYS A 206 -0.19 15.62 13.37
C LYS A 206 1.13 15.06 12.84
N ASN A 207 1.96 14.47 13.70
CA ASN A 207 3.22 13.85 13.32
C ASN A 207 3.04 12.68 12.33
N ILE A 208 1.93 11.93 12.45
CA ILE A 208 1.63 10.78 11.58
C ILE A 208 1.19 11.24 10.19
N HIS A 209 0.48 12.36 10.09
CA HIS A 209 0.22 12.99 8.79
C HIS A 209 1.51 13.44 8.10
N GLY A 210 2.43 14.04 8.85
CA GLY A 210 3.76 14.40 8.35
C GLY A 210 4.55 13.18 7.89
N LEU A 211 4.48 12.08 8.64
CA LEU A 211 5.10 10.81 8.26
C LEU A 211 4.47 10.24 6.99
N ALA A 212 3.14 10.17 6.92
CA ALA A 212 2.42 9.68 5.75
C ALA A 212 2.82 10.46 4.50
N ARG A 213 2.90 11.79 4.61
CA ARG A 213 3.43 12.64 3.54
C ARG A 213 4.87 12.31 3.19
N LYS A 214 5.75 12.13 4.18
CA LYS A 214 7.16 11.80 3.93
C LYS A 214 7.34 10.42 3.31
N LEU A 215 6.76 9.36 3.87
CA LEU A 215 6.90 7.99 3.37
C LEU A 215 6.27 7.82 2.00
N VAL A 216 5.10 8.44 1.77
CA VAL A 216 4.49 8.45 0.46
C VAL A 216 5.25 9.38 -0.49
N ALA A 217 5.84 10.51 -0.05
CA ALA A 217 6.68 11.38 -0.89
C ALA A 217 8.05 10.77 -1.23
N THR A 218 8.71 10.04 -0.32
CA THR A 218 9.90 9.23 -0.67
C THR A 218 9.52 8.06 -1.59
N ALA A 219 8.23 7.78 -1.71
CA ALA A 219 7.62 6.92 -2.73
C ALA A 219 6.79 7.71 -3.76
N ALA A 220 6.98 9.02 -3.94
CA ALA A 220 6.23 9.82 -4.92
C ALA A 220 6.99 11.02 -5.51
N PHE A 221 8.16 11.41 -5.00
CA PHE A 221 8.91 12.57 -5.46
C PHE A 221 10.30 12.21 -5.97
N THR A 222 10.49 12.54 -7.24
CA THR A 222 11.62 13.35 -7.70
C THR A 222 11.05 14.35 -8.71
N ASP A 223 10.46 15.43 -8.21
CA ASP A 223 10.45 16.70 -8.96
C ASP A 223 11.55 17.55 -8.35
N SER A 224 12.50 17.92 -9.22
CA SER A 224 13.61 18.85 -9.01
C SER A 224 13.15 20.27 -8.69
#